data_AF-A0A4R1W7P4-F1
#
_entry.id   AF-A0A4R1W7P4-F1
#
_cell.length_a   1.000
_cell.length_b   1.000
_cell.length_c   1.000
_cell.angle_alpha   90.00
_cell.angle_beta   90.00
_cell.angle_gamma   90.00
#
_symmetry.space_group_name_H-M   'P 1'
#
loop_
_entity.id
_entity.type
_entity.pdbx_description
1 polymer ?
#
loop_
_entity_poly.entity_id
_entity_poly.type
_entity_poly.pdbx_seq_one_letter_code
_entity_poly.pdbx_strand_id
1 'polypeptide(L)' 'MELLREQWHLLVKTDNLLGPRHALSGVLGQLDTIDELLATAGTASRPQVVRLAAQYAESASWLYEDSGGIAEAR' A
#
# COMPACT_ATOMS: atom_id res chain seq x y z
N MET A 1 -4.25 1.04 -14.54
CA MET A 1 -3.91 2.19 -13.66
C MET A 1 -5.12 2.66 -12.87
N GLU A 2 -6.30 2.85 -13.49
CA GLU A 2 -7.57 3.15 -12.80
C GLU A 2 -7.91 2.11 -11.72
N LEU A 3 -7.86 0.82 -12.08
CA LEU A 3 -8.17 -0.31 -11.19
C LEU A 3 -7.37 -0.31 -9.88
N LEU A 4 -6.10 0.07 -9.93
CA LEU A 4 -5.23 0.10 -8.74
C LEU A 4 -5.55 1.27 -7.82
N ARG A 5 -6.03 2.39 -8.38
CA ARG A 5 -6.50 3.55 -7.63
C ARG A 5 -7.88 3.31 -7.00
N GLU A 6 -8.75 2.56 -7.68
CA GLU A 6 -10.03 2.11 -7.14
C GLU A 6 -9.83 1.10 -5.99
N GLN A 7 -8.91 0.14 -6.17
CA GLN A 7 -8.54 -0.80 -5.10
C GLN A 7 -7.93 -0.11 -3.89
N TRP A 8 -7.14 0.94 -4.10
CA TRP A 8 -6.64 1.79 -3.02
C TRP A 8 -7.76 2.45 -2.21
N HIS A 9 -8.72 3.07 -2.89
CA HIS A 9 -9.87 3.69 -2.24
C HIS A 9 -10.68 2.69 -1.42
N LEU A 10 -10.79 1.45 -1.89
CA LEU A 10 -11.45 0.37 -1.16
C LEU A 10 -10.63 -0.07 0.06
N LEU A 11 -9.31 -0.27 -0.07
CA LEU A 11 -8.43 -0.63 1.06
C LEU A 11 -8.46 0.42 2.18
N VAL A 12 -8.34 1.71 1.83
CA VAL A 12 -8.44 2.82 2.80
C VAL A 12 -9.84 2.94 3.41
N LYS A 13 -10.91 2.67 2.65
CA LYS A 13 -12.27 2.60 3.24
C LYS A 13 -12.45 1.38 4.17
N THR A 14 -11.78 0.27 3.87
CA THR A 14 -11.88 -0.97 4.65
C THR A 14 -11.07 -0.90 5.94
N ASP A 15 -10.10 0.02 6.03
CA ASP A 15 -9.40 0.39 7.26
C ASP A 15 -10.37 0.77 8.40
N ASN A 16 -11.46 1.48 8.07
CA ASN A 16 -12.53 1.80 9.02
C ASN A 16 -13.35 0.58 9.50
N LEU A 17 -13.22 -0.60 8.87
CA LEU A 17 -14.04 -1.79 9.15
C LEU A 17 -13.26 -2.95 9.76
N LEU A 18 -12.00 -3.14 9.38
CA LEU A 18 -11.16 -4.29 9.80
C LEU A 18 -9.95 -3.88 10.65
N GLY A 19 -9.68 -2.58 10.74
CA GLY A 19 -8.59 -1.99 11.50
C GLY A 19 -7.22 -2.02 10.79
N PRO A 20 -6.27 -1.20 11.27
CA PRO A 20 -5.04 -0.85 10.57
C PRO A 20 -4.10 -2.03 10.31
N ARG A 21 -4.15 -3.08 11.14
CA ARG A 21 -3.32 -4.28 10.93
C ARG A 21 -3.74 -5.11 9.71
N HIS A 22 -5.04 -5.21 9.43
CA HIS A 22 -5.54 -5.94 8.25
C HIS A 22 -5.28 -5.15 6.97
N ALA A 23 -5.47 -3.83 7.01
CA ALA A 23 -5.12 -2.94 5.91
C ALA A 23 -3.61 -3.01 5.61
N LEU A 24 -2.77 -2.99 6.66
CA LEU A 24 -1.31 -3.09 6.51
C LEU A 24 -0.88 -4.38 5.84
N SER A 25 -1.40 -5.53 6.28
CA SER A 25 -1.09 -6.83 5.64
C SER A 25 -1.46 -6.84 4.15
N GLY A 26 -2.58 -6.23 3.77
CA GLY A 26 -3.00 -6.12 2.37
C GLY A 26 -2.10 -5.20 1.54
N VAL A 27 -1.70 -4.06 2.11
CA VAL A 27 -0.77 -3.11 1.47
C VAL A 27 0.61 -3.74 1.25
N LEU A 28 1.13 -4.50 2.22
CA LEU A 28 2.41 -5.20 2.09
C LEU A 28 2.37 -6.27 0.99
N GLY A 29 1.31 -7.09 0.92
CA GLY A 29 1.19 -8.09 -0.16
C GLY A 29 1.08 -7.47 -1.56
N GLN A 30 0.50 -6.27 -1.68
CA GLN A 30 0.49 -5.53 -2.94
C GLN A 30 1.86 -4.93 -3.28
N LEU A 31 2.65 -4.51 -2.29
CA LEU A 31 4.04 -4.10 -2.51
C LEU A 31 4.88 -5.25 -3.09
N ASP A 32 4.75 -6.46 -2.55
CA ASP A 32 5.44 -7.64 -3.09
C ASP A 32 5.07 -7.88 -4.57
N THR A 33 3.78 -7.77 -4.90
CA THR A 33 3.28 -7.90 -6.28
C THR A 33 3.84 -6.80 -7.20
N ILE A 34 3.92 -5.56 -6.70
CA ILE A 34 4.47 -4.42 -7.45
C ILE A 34 5.98 -4.59 -7.68
N ASP A 35 6.71 -5.18 -6.74
CA ASP A 35 8.14 -5.47 -6.89
C ASP A 35 8.40 -6.52 -7.97
N GLU A 36 7.57 -7.57 -8.03
CA GLU A 36 7.62 -8.55 -9.14
C GLU A 36 7.32 -7.90 -10.50
N LEU A 37 6.36 -6.97 -10.53
CA LEU A 37 6.05 -6.16 -11.71
C LEU A 37 7.22 -5.24 -12.10
N LEU A 38 7.91 -4.62 -11.14
CA LEU A 38 9.10 -3.79 -11.39
C LEU A 38 10.27 -4.59 -11.96
N ALA A 39 10.42 -5.84 -11.54
CA ALA A 39 11.47 -6.73 -12.03
C ALA A 39 11.28 -7.09 -13.51
N THR A 40 10.02 -7.14 -13.98
CA THR A 40 9.67 -7.52 -15.36
C THR A 40 9.27 -6.33 -16.24
N ALA A 41 9.08 -5.15 -15.65
CA ALA A 41 8.67 -3.95 -16.38
C ALA A 41 9.77 -3.43 -17.32
N GLY A 42 9.43 -3.35 -18.61
CA GLY A 42 10.22 -2.64 -19.61
C GLY A 42 10.34 -1.14 -19.33
N THR A 43 11.28 -0.48 -20.01
CA THR A 43 11.64 0.93 -19.77
C THR A 43 10.47 1.91 -19.90
N ALA A 44 9.49 1.60 -20.75
CA ALA A 44 8.32 2.45 -20.99
C ALA A 44 7.29 2.39 -19.83
N SER A 45 7.12 1.24 -19.17
CA SER A 45 6.15 1.07 -18.08
C SER A 45 6.75 1.31 -16.70
N ARG A 46 8.07 1.15 -16.55
CA ARG A 46 8.80 1.31 -15.28
C ARG A 46 8.44 2.60 -14.50
N PRO A 47 8.34 3.80 -15.11
CA PRO A 47 7.98 5.01 -14.36
C PRO A 47 6.57 4.96 -13.75
N GLN A 48 5.64 4.25 -14.39
CA GLN A 48 4.28 4.10 -13.88
C GLN A 48 4.24 3.13 -12.70
N VAL A 49 4.98 2.03 -12.79
CA VAL A 49 5.07 1.03 -11.72
C VAL A 49 5.78 1.61 -10.49
N VAL A 50 6.85 2.40 -10.68
CA VAL A 50 7.52 3.11 -9.57
C VAL A 50 6.58 4.08 -8.85
N ARG A 51 5.75 4.83 -9.58
CA ARG A 51 4.76 5.72 -8.95
C ARG A 51 3.71 4.97 -8.14
N LEU A 52 3.39 3.75 -8.56
CA LEU A 52 2.46 2.90 -7.83
C LEU A 52 3.10 2.34 -6.56
N ALA A 53 4.36 1.87 -6.64
CA ALA A 53 5.14 1.45 -5.48
C ALA A 53 5.24 2.55 -4.43
N ALA A 54 5.53 3.79 -4.85
CA ALA A 54 5.64 4.95 -3.97
C ALA A 54 4.33 5.22 -3.20
N GLN A 55 3.18 5.14 -3.89
CA GLN A 55 1.86 5.30 -3.24
C GLN A 55 1.62 4.20 -2.19
N TYR A 56 1.90 2.94 -2.52
CA TYR A 56 1.72 1.84 -1.55
C TYR A 56 2.69 1.93 -0.37
N ALA A 57 3.93 2.38 -0.59
CA ALA A 57 4.91 2.58 0.47
C ALA A 57 4.50 3.70 1.43
N GLU A 58 3.95 4.81 0.90
CA GLU A 58 3.34 5.86 1.72
C GLU A 58 2.16 5.29 2.53
N SER A 59 1.30 4.50 1.90
CA SER A 59 0.25 3.65 2.53
C SER A 59 0.72 2.89 3.77
N ALA A 60 1.76 2.09 3.57
CA ALA A 60 2.32 1.27 4.61
C ALA A 60 2.86 2.13 5.77
N SER A 61 3.54 3.23 5.48
CA SER A 61 4.08 4.13 6.52
C SER A 61 2.98 4.67 7.43
N TRP A 62 1.90 5.18 6.86
CA TRP A 62 0.77 5.73 7.63
C TRP A 62 0.07 4.65 8.46
N LEU A 63 -0.10 3.45 7.91
CA LEU A 63 -0.69 2.31 8.62
C LEU A 63 0.22 1.76 9.72
N TYR A 64 1.54 1.81 9.55
CA TYR A 64 2.50 1.48 10.60
C TYR A 64 2.41 2.48 11.76
N GLU A 65 2.30 3.78 11.45
CA GLU A 65 2.13 4.83 12.46
C GLU A 65 0.80 4.67 13.21
N ASP A 66 -0.31 4.40 12.50
CA ASP A 66 -1.63 4.20 13.10
C ASP A 66 -1.71 2.89 13.92
N SER A 67 -1.14 1.79 13.42
CA SER A 67 -1.11 0.51 14.14
C SER A 67 -0.14 0.48 15.34
N GLY A 68 0.84 1.39 15.38
CA GLY A 68 1.71 1.66 16.53
C GLY A 68 1.13 2.68 17.52
N GLY A 69 0.03 3.35 17.15
CA GLY A 69 -0.50 4.55 17.79
C GLY A 69 -1.45 4.38 18.97
N ILE A 70 -1.36 3.34 19.80
CA ILE A 70 -1.66 3.38 21.27
C ILE A 70 -0.86 2.26 21.97
N ALA A 71 0.48 2.32 21.95
CA ALA A 71 1.31 1.50 22.84
C ALA A 71 2.35 2.29 23.63
N GLU A 72 2.59 3.57 23.31
CA GLU A 72 3.51 4.42 24.09
C GLU A 72 2.95 5.83 24.27
N ALA A 73 1.87 5.94 25.05
CA ALA A 73 1.63 7.11 25.87
C ALA A 73 1.76 6.66 27.33
N ARG A 74 2.91 7.02 27.91
CA ARG A 74 3.37 6.71 29.26
C ARG A 74 2.52 7.37 30.35
#